data_AF-A0A849H4B9-F1
#
_entry.id   AF-A0A849H4B9-F1
#
_cell.length_a   1.000
_cell.length_b   1.000
_cell.length_c   1.000
_cell.angle_alpha   90.00
_cell.angle_beta   90.00
_cell.angle_gamma   90.00
#
_symmetry.space_group_name_H-M   'P 1'
#
loop_
_entity.id
_entity.type
_entity.pdbx_description
1 polymer ?
#
loop_
_entity_poly.entity_id
_entity_poly.type
_entity_poly.pdbx_seq_one_letter_code
_entity_poly.pdbx_strand_id
1 'polypeptide(L)'
;MWQAVCEYPERDLTMMYSSTLANSLYRGQVFMGHDATMEVDNGLSIRAEGSSTRFREKIDEGIIETSRPMFTFQPGFTGLDALTSATAEYFARRGLLYTYRGGRLVNAYHLHIAEWLDVIRNGGDTSCNIERGFEEAISCHMATRSYLEKRQVEWDPVARRIV
;
A
#
# COMPACT_ATOMS: atom_id res chain seq x y z
N MET A 1 -8.18 -16.91 10.29
CA MET A 1 -7.27 -15.75 10.15
C MET A 1 -6.05 -16.23 9.40
N TRP A 2 -5.64 -15.53 8.34
CA TRP A 2 -4.43 -15.85 7.58
C TRP A 2 -3.51 -14.65 7.59
N GLN A 3 -2.22 -14.87 7.76
CA GLN A 3 -1.20 -13.83 7.77
C GLN A 3 0.08 -14.36 7.15
N ALA A 4 0.81 -13.48 6.47
CA ALA A 4 2.09 -13.77 5.86
C ALA A 4 3.03 -12.58 6.12
N VAL A 5 4.28 -12.90 6.43
CA VAL A 5 5.35 -11.91 6.58
C VAL A 5 6.30 -12.11 5.41
N CYS A 6 6.50 -11.06 4.62
CA CYS A 6 7.45 -11.03 3.52
C CYS A 6 8.58 -10.09 3.89
N GLU A 7 9.80 -10.62 3.99
CA GLU A 7 11.00 -9.84 4.28
C GLU A 7 11.71 -9.46 2.98
N TYR A 8 12.10 -8.19 2.87
CA TYR A 8 12.87 -7.64 1.75
C TYR A 8 14.12 -6.93 2.31
N PRO A 9 15.16 -7.68 2.70
CA PRO A 9 16.35 -7.12 3.37
C PRO A 9 17.06 -6.05 2.53
N GLU A 10 17.12 -6.24 1.21
CA GLU A 10 17.71 -5.26 0.28
C GLU A 10 16.99 -3.91 0.24
N ARG A 11 15.75 -3.86 0.76
CA ARG A 11 14.91 -2.66 0.81
C ARG A 11 14.69 -2.15 2.22
N ASP A 12 15.30 -2.78 3.23
CA ASP A 12 15.03 -2.52 4.64
C ASP A 12 13.50 -2.51 4.95
N LEU A 13 12.79 -3.48 4.37
CA LEU A 13 11.33 -3.52 4.38
C LEU A 13 10.84 -4.89 4.83
N THR A 14 9.89 -4.89 5.76
CA THR A 14 9.08 -6.05 6.10
C THR A 14 7.62 -5.74 5.82
N MET A 15 6.98 -6.54 4.97
CA MET A 15 5.56 -6.44 4.68
C MET A 15 4.81 -7.52 5.48
N MET A 16 3.91 -7.09 6.36
CA MET A 16 2.97 -7.99 7.01
C MET A 16 1.62 -7.92 6.31
N TYR A 17 1.26 -8.97 5.58
CA TYR A 17 -0.10 -9.15 5.11
C TYR A 17 -0.92 -9.88 6.15
N SER A 18 -2.13 -9.39 6.44
CA SER A 18 -3.06 -10.09 7.32
C SER A 18 -4.50 -9.97 6.85
N SER A 19 -5.24 -11.07 6.89
CA SER A 19 -6.65 -11.15 6.50
C SER A 19 -7.45 -12.00 7.48
N THR A 20 -8.66 -11.55 7.78
CA THR A 20 -9.62 -12.27 8.62
C THR A 20 -11.01 -12.14 8.03
N LEU A 21 -11.74 -13.25 7.98
CA LEU A 21 -13.16 -13.28 7.61
C LEU A 21 -14.08 -13.18 8.85
N ALA A 22 -13.49 -13.17 10.05
CA ALA A 22 -14.27 -13.11 11.30
C ALA A 22 -14.70 -11.69 11.67
N ASN A 23 -14.10 -10.67 11.04
CA ASN A 23 -14.35 -9.27 11.37
C ASN A 23 -14.08 -8.37 10.17
N SER A 24 -14.98 -7.42 9.91
CA SER A 24 -14.91 -6.50 8.76
C SER A 24 -14.18 -5.19 9.05
N LEU A 25 -13.54 -5.04 10.22
CA LEU A 25 -12.77 -3.86 10.56
C LEU A 25 -11.58 -3.72 9.62
N TYR A 26 -11.53 -2.57 8.94
CA TYR A 26 -10.39 -2.19 8.11
C TYR A 26 -9.19 -1.86 9.01
N ARG A 27 -8.03 -2.44 8.68
CA ARG A 27 -6.78 -2.29 9.46
C ARG A 27 -5.76 -1.36 8.81
N GLY A 28 -6.12 -0.70 7.71
CA GLY A 28 -5.26 0.27 7.04
C GLY A 28 -4.18 -0.33 6.16
N GLN A 29 -3.61 0.51 5.30
CA GLN A 29 -2.28 0.30 4.73
C GLN A 29 -1.34 1.25 5.47
N VAL A 30 -0.49 0.69 6.32
CA VAL A 30 0.34 1.48 7.24
C VAL A 30 1.81 1.18 6.97
N PHE A 31 2.57 2.22 6.66
CA PHE A 31 4.02 2.17 6.61
C PHE A 31 4.56 2.68 7.94
N MET A 32 5.20 1.79 8.68
CA MET A 32 5.75 2.07 10.00
C MET A 32 7.26 2.29 9.85
N GLY A 33 7.67 3.54 9.68
CA GLY A 33 9.08 3.91 9.67
C GLY A 33 9.58 4.30 11.05
N HIS A 34 10.92 4.30 11.21
CA HIS A 34 11.59 4.72 12.44
C HIS A 34 11.22 6.15 12.87
N ASP A 35 11.17 7.11 11.94
CA ASP A 35 10.90 8.51 12.26
C ASP A 35 9.44 8.93 12.11
N ALA A 36 8.65 8.17 11.35
CA ALA A 36 7.25 8.52 11.08
C ALA A 36 6.43 7.30 10.67
N THR A 37 5.14 7.37 10.99
CA THR A 37 4.13 6.44 10.48
C THR A 37 3.32 7.12 9.40
N MET A 38 3.11 6.43 8.29
CA MET A 38 2.30 6.88 7.17
C MET A 38 1.13 5.93 6.98
N GLU A 39 -0.08 6.47 7.04
CA GLU A 39 -1.31 5.75 6.72
C GLU A 39 -1.77 6.17 5.34
N VAL A 40 -1.97 5.17 4.47
CA VAL A 40 -2.40 5.34 3.07
C VAL A 40 -3.78 4.72 2.92
N ASP A 41 -4.73 5.53 2.47
CA ASP A 41 -6.12 5.15 2.16
C ASP A 41 -6.64 6.09 1.05
N ASN A 42 -7.91 6.50 1.09
CA ASN A 42 -8.46 7.62 0.29
C ASN A 42 -7.72 8.96 0.48
N GLY A 43 -6.83 9.05 1.46
CA GLY A 43 -5.92 10.16 1.67
C GLY A 43 -4.58 9.66 2.22
N LEU A 44 -3.72 10.61 2.57
CA LEU A 44 -2.42 10.35 3.16
C LEU A 44 -2.38 11.05 4.53
N SER A 45 -2.03 10.31 5.57
CA SER A 45 -1.79 10.88 6.90
C SER A 45 -0.41 10.47 7.38
N ILE A 46 0.40 11.44 7.79
CA ILE A 46 1.75 11.21 8.30
C ILE A 46 1.87 11.77 9.71
N ARG A 47 2.28 10.93 10.65
CA ARG A 47 2.50 11.27 12.05
C ARG A 47 3.94 11.00 12.43
N ALA A 48 4.55 11.91 13.18
CA ALA A 48 5.89 11.68 13.73
C ALA A 48 5.84 10.52 14.72
N GLU A 49 6.88 9.71 14.70
CA GLU A 49 7.13 8.72 15.74
C GLU A 49 7.78 9.43 16.95
N GLY A 50 7.39 9.05 18.17
CA GLY A 50 7.81 9.75 19.39
C GLY A 50 9.26 9.54 19.78
N SER A 51 9.84 8.40 19.41
CA SER A 51 11.27 8.09 19.51
C SER A 51 12.07 8.44 18.24
N SER A 52 11.50 9.22 17.32
CA SER A 52 12.17 9.68 16.11
C SER A 52 13.51 10.35 16.42
N THR A 53 14.58 9.90 15.78
CA THR A 53 15.89 10.54 15.86
C THR A 53 15.96 11.80 15.00
N ARG A 54 15.21 11.84 13.89
CA ARG A 54 15.19 12.97 12.97
C ARG A 54 14.40 14.17 13.50
N PHE A 55 13.33 13.91 14.26
CA PHE A 55 12.41 14.95 14.75
C PHE A 55 12.57 15.28 16.24
N ARG A 56 13.49 14.61 16.95
CA ARG A 56 13.70 14.74 18.40
C ARG A 56 13.64 16.17 18.93
N GLU A 57 14.49 17.06 18.41
CA GLU A 57 14.55 18.46 18.90
C GLU A 57 13.20 19.17 18.78
N LYS A 58 12.51 19.00 17.65
CA LYS A 58 11.20 19.62 17.41
C LYS A 58 10.09 18.99 18.26
N ILE A 59 10.21 17.72 18.63
CA ILE A 59 9.29 17.06 19.56
C ILE A 59 9.52 17.58 20.97
N ASP A 60 10.79 17.65 21.41
CA ASP A 60 11.19 18.14 22.74
C ASP A 60 10.78 19.61 22.95
N GLU A 61 10.89 20.44 21.91
CA GLU A 61 10.44 21.84 21.90
C GLU A 61 8.92 21.99 21.78
N GLY A 62 8.16 20.90 21.57
CA GLY A 62 6.71 20.92 21.39
C GLY A 62 6.23 21.48 20.04
N ILE A 63 7.13 21.66 19.07
CA ILE A 63 6.80 22.08 17.71
C ILE A 63 6.06 20.96 16.96
N ILE A 64 6.44 19.71 17.20
CA ILE A 64 5.80 18.52 16.64
C ILE A 64 5.04 17.79 17.75
N GLU A 65 3.71 17.86 17.70
CA GLU A 65 2.83 17.05 18.54
C GLU A 65 2.67 15.65 17.94
N THR A 66 3.31 14.64 18.54
CA THR A 66 3.31 13.25 18.04
C THR A 66 1.94 12.56 18.09
N SER A 67 0.96 13.13 18.79
CA SER A 67 -0.43 12.66 18.80
C SER A 67 -1.23 13.12 17.57
N ARG A 68 -0.70 14.05 16.78
CA ARG A 68 -1.38 14.66 15.63
C ARG A 68 -0.59 14.45 14.33
N PRO A 69 -1.27 14.37 13.18
CA PRO A 69 -0.58 14.29 11.90
C PRO A 69 0.20 15.59 11.64
N MET A 70 1.47 15.44 11.22
CA MET A 70 2.27 16.55 10.71
C MET A 70 1.86 16.92 9.28
N PHE A 71 1.29 15.97 8.55
CA PHE A 71 0.81 16.15 7.20
C PHE A 71 -0.43 15.30 6.98
N THR A 72 -1.45 15.93 6.41
CA THR A 72 -2.63 15.24 5.91
C THR A 72 -2.91 15.74 4.51
N PHE A 73 -3.14 14.82 3.58
CA PHE A 73 -3.57 15.12 2.22
C PHE A 73 -4.82 14.33 1.91
N GLN A 74 -5.89 15.04 1.57
CA GLN A 74 -7.13 14.43 1.12
C GLN A 74 -7.45 14.96 -0.27
N PRO A 75 -7.21 14.16 -1.33
CA PRO A 75 -7.48 14.56 -2.70
C PRO A 75 -8.96 14.96 -2.90
N GLY A 76 -9.18 16.17 -3.41
CA GLY A 76 -10.49 16.67 -3.85
C GLY A 76 -11.62 16.64 -2.82
N PHE A 77 -11.29 16.64 -1.53
CA PHE A 77 -12.28 16.79 -0.47
C PHE A 77 -12.87 18.20 -0.47
N THR A 78 -14.17 18.31 -0.72
CA THR A 78 -14.92 19.58 -0.72
C THR A 78 -16.02 19.64 0.35
N GLY A 79 -16.11 18.67 1.28
CA GLY A 79 -17.10 18.66 2.36
C GLY A 79 -17.69 17.27 2.62
N LEU A 80 -18.90 17.22 3.20
CA LEU A 80 -19.62 16.00 3.56
C LEU A 80 -20.02 15.19 2.31
N ASP A 81 -19.53 13.94 2.21
CA ASP A 81 -19.95 12.99 1.18
C ASP A 81 -21.25 12.29 1.60
N ALA A 82 -22.36 12.66 0.98
CA ALA A 82 -23.69 12.12 1.25
C ALA A 82 -24.19 11.12 0.18
N LEU A 83 -23.40 10.85 -0.86
CA LEU A 83 -23.84 10.10 -2.05
C LEU A 83 -23.14 8.75 -2.20
N THR A 84 -21.93 8.60 -1.66
CA THR A 84 -21.15 7.37 -1.81
C THR A 84 -21.78 6.19 -1.06
N SER A 85 -22.14 5.15 -1.79
CA SER A 85 -22.66 3.90 -1.20
C SER A 85 -21.56 3.14 -0.45
N ALA A 86 -21.94 2.26 0.49
CA ALA A 86 -20.98 1.43 1.23
C ALA A 86 -20.06 0.61 0.32
N THR A 87 -20.57 0.08 -0.80
CA THR A 87 -19.77 -0.62 -1.80
C THR A 87 -18.79 0.33 -2.48
N ALA A 88 -19.25 1.52 -2.87
CA ALA A 88 -18.39 2.50 -3.50
C ALA A 88 -17.26 2.95 -2.56
N GLU A 89 -17.57 3.22 -1.29
CA GLU A 89 -16.58 3.55 -0.26
C GLU A 89 -15.57 2.41 -0.07
N TYR A 90 -16.02 1.15 -0.04
CA TYR A 90 -15.15 -0.02 0.10
C TYR A 90 -14.11 -0.12 -1.03
N PHE A 91 -14.52 0.08 -2.28
CA PHE A 91 -13.61 0.03 -3.42
C PHE A 91 -12.77 1.32 -3.56
N ALA A 92 -13.34 2.49 -3.23
CA ALA A 92 -12.61 3.75 -3.22
C ALA A 92 -11.43 3.71 -2.26
N ARG A 93 -11.64 3.29 -1.01
CA ARG A 93 -10.59 3.13 0.02
C ARG A 93 -9.42 2.25 -0.41
N ARG A 94 -9.66 1.34 -1.36
CA ARG A 94 -8.63 0.44 -1.91
C ARG A 94 -7.98 0.99 -3.18
N GLY A 95 -8.31 2.21 -3.59
CA GLY A 95 -7.86 2.83 -4.84
C GLY A 95 -8.48 2.21 -6.10
N LEU A 96 -9.57 1.44 -5.98
CA LEU A 96 -10.10 0.59 -7.06
C LEU A 96 -11.21 1.24 -7.90
N LEU A 97 -11.67 2.45 -7.57
CA LEU A 97 -12.69 3.15 -8.37
C LEU A 97 -12.12 4.37 -9.09
N TYR A 98 -11.51 5.27 -8.33
CA TYR A 98 -11.04 6.54 -8.82
C TYR A 98 -9.77 6.97 -8.08
N THR A 99 -8.99 7.82 -8.75
CA THR A 99 -7.82 8.50 -8.20
C THR A 99 -7.84 9.95 -8.65
N TYR A 100 -7.01 10.80 -8.04
CA TYR A 100 -6.85 12.18 -8.46
C TYR A 100 -5.55 12.36 -9.24
N ARG A 101 -5.64 12.91 -10.46
CA ARG A 101 -4.49 13.28 -11.29
C ARG A 101 -4.58 14.75 -11.65
N GLY A 102 -3.60 15.53 -11.21
CA GLY A 102 -3.60 17.00 -11.40
C GLY A 102 -4.82 17.69 -10.77
N GLY A 103 -5.30 17.19 -9.63
CA GLY A 103 -6.48 17.72 -8.93
C GLY A 103 -7.83 17.30 -9.52
N ARG A 104 -7.86 16.53 -10.61
CA ARG A 104 -9.09 16.01 -11.22
C ARG A 104 -9.32 14.56 -10.84
N LEU A 105 -10.57 14.23 -10.50
CA LEU A 105 -11.02 12.86 -10.29
C LEU A 105 -11.00 12.08 -11.60
N VAL A 106 -10.32 10.95 -11.64
CA VAL A 106 -10.18 10.08 -12.81
C VAL A 106 -10.47 8.64 -12.41
N ASN A 107 -11.20 7.93 -13.25
CA ASN A 107 -11.48 6.50 -13.06
C ASN A 107 -10.21 5.66 -13.19
N ALA A 108 -9.94 4.78 -12.22
CA ALA A 108 -8.73 3.96 -12.19
C ALA A 108 -8.69 2.92 -13.34
N TYR A 109 -9.83 2.31 -13.68
CA TYR A 109 -9.94 1.40 -14.83
C TYR A 109 -9.65 2.10 -16.16
N HIS A 110 -10.15 3.32 -16.32
CA HIS A 110 -9.84 4.12 -17.50
C HIS A 110 -8.33 4.33 -17.63
N LEU A 111 -7.64 4.69 -16.55
CA LEU A 111 -6.18 4.87 -16.56
C LEU A 111 -5.44 3.58 -16.92
N HIS A 112 -5.88 2.44 -16.37
CA HIS A 112 -5.26 1.15 -16.64
C HIS A 112 -5.35 0.76 -18.13
N ILE A 113 -6.54 0.91 -18.74
CA ILE A 113 -6.72 0.65 -20.17
C ILE A 113 -6.04 1.71 -21.04
N ALA A 114 -6.04 2.97 -20.61
CA ALA A 114 -5.39 4.06 -21.34
C ALA A 114 -3.88 3.83 -21.44
N GLU A 115 -3.22 3.40 -20.36
CA GLU A 115 -1.79 3.04 -20.39
C GLU A 115 -1.52 1.89 -21.37
N TRP A 116 -2.34 0.84 -21.32
CA TRP A 116 -2.19 -0.29 -22.22
C TRP A 116 -2.32 0.11 -23.70
N LEU A 117 -3.33 0.94 -24.03
CA LEU A 117 -3.50 1.46 -25.39
C LEU A 117 -2.39 2.43 -25.81
N ASP A 118 -1.86 3.22 -24.87
CA ASP A 118 -0.75 4.13 -25.12
C ASP A 118 0.52 3.36 -25.50
N VAL A 119 0.87 2.33 -24.73
CA VAL A 119 2.02 1.46 -25.00
C VAL A 119 1.87 0.71 -26.33
N ILE A 120 0.66 0.27 -26.70
CA ILE A 120 0.41 -0.33 -28.02
C ILE A 120 0.72 0.64 -29.17
N ARG A 121 0.39 1.93 -29.00
CA ARG A 121 0.52 2.93 -30.06
C ARG A 121 1.89 3.56 -30.13
N ASN A 122 2.49 3.78 -28.98
CA ASN A 122 3.69 4.61 -28.82
C ASN A 122 4.92 3.80 -28.37
N GLY A 123 4.75 2.51 -28.06
CA GLY A 123 5.80 1.65 -27.50
C GLY A 123 6.04 1.89 -26.01
N GLY A 124 6.92 1.09 -25.42
CA GLY A 124 7.24 1.11 -23.98
C GLY A 124 6.77 -0.15 -23.24
N ASP A 125 6.85 -0.12 -21.91
CA ASP A 125 6.37 -1.18 -21.02
C ASP A 125 5.16 -0.69 -20.21
N THR A 126 4.20 -1.59 -19.98
CA THR A 126 3.09 -1.30 -19.05
C THR A 126 3.57 -1.32 -17.61
N SER A 127 2.93 -0.54 -16.74
CA SER A 127 3.22 -0.53 -15.30
C SER A 127 2.94 -1.89 -14.65
N CYS A 128 1.91 -2.59 -15.13
CA CYS A 128 1.55 -3.95 -14.74
C CYS A 128 1.88 -4.91 -15.90
N ASN A 129 3.16 -5.24 -16.05
CA ASN A 129 3.64 -6.18 -17.06
C ASN A 129 3.76 -7.61 -16.52
N ILE A 130 4.18 -8.54 -17.38
CA ILE A 130 4.27 -9.97 -17.03
C ILE A 130 5.24 -10.24 -15.87
N GLU A 131 6.33 -9.48 -15.77
CA GLU A 131 7.30 -9.64 -14.68
C GLU A 131 6.68 -9.24 -13.32
N ARG A 132 5.91 -8.15 -13.28
CA ARG A 132 5.17 -7.76 -12.07
C ARG A 132 4.13 -8.80 -11.67
N GLY A 133 3.40 -9.35 -12.65
CA GLY A 133 2.45 -10.44 -12.41
C GLY A 133 3.13 -11.71 -11.90
N PHE A 134 4.33 -12.02 -12.40
CA PHE A 134 5.12 -13.16 -11.93
C PHE A 134 5.58 -12.96 -10.47
N GLU A 135 6.15 -11.80 -10.13
CA GLU A 135 6.58 -11.45 -8.77
C GLU A 135 5.42 -11.56 -7.75
N GLU A 136 4.24 -11.04 -8.12
CA GLU A 136 3.02 -11.12 -7.30
C GLU A 136 2.57 -12.58 -7.08
N ALA A 137 2.49 -13.36 -8.16
CA ALA A 137 2.04 -14.75 -8.09
C ALA A 137 3.00 -15.61 -7.26
N ILE A 138 4.31 -15.45 -7.44
CA ILE A 138 5.32 -16.17 -6.65
C ILE A 138 5.23 -15.81 -5.17
N SER A 139 5.02 -14.53 -4.83
CA SER A 139 4.83 -14.11 -3.43
C SER A 139 3.64 -14.83 -2.78
N CYS A 140 2.51 -14.95 -3.49
CA CYS A 140 1.34 -15.70 -3.03
C CYS A 140 1.64 -17.20 -2.85
N HIS A 141 2.36 -17.80 -3.80
CA HIS A 141 2.76 -19.21 -3.71
C HIS A 141 3.74 -19.47 -2.57
N MET A 142 4.72 -18.60 -2.35
CA MET A 142 5.65 -18.68 -1.22
C MET A 142 4.91 -18.61 0.11
N ALA A 143 4.01 -17.65 0.28
CA ALA A 143 3.21 -17.52 1.49
C ALA A 143 2.36 -18.78 1.75
N THR A 144 1.80 -19.37 0.70
CA THR A 144 1.03 -20.62 0.77
C THR A 144 1.92 -21.81 1.15
N ARG A 145 3.09 -21.95 0.52
CA ARG A 145 4.06 -23.03 0.80
C ARG A 145 4.59 -22.94 2.22
N SER A 146 4.98 -21.76 2.67
CA SER A 146 5.41 -21.51 4.05
C SER A 146 4.33 -21.92 5.05
N TYR A 147 3.07 -21.57 4.79
CA TYR A 147 1.96 -21.95 5.66
C TYR A 147 1.72 -23.47 5.74
N LEU A 148 1.82 -24.17 4.61
CA LEU A 148 1.60 -25.62 4.55
C LEU A 148 2.78 -26.41 5.15
N GLU A 149 4.01 -25.98 4.86
CA GLU A 149 5.24 -26.67 5.28
C GLU A 149 5.70 -26.26 6.69
N LYS A 150 5.09 -25.22 7.29
CA LYS A 150 5.43 -24.71 8.62
C LYS A 150 6.90 -24.28 8.76
N ARG A 151 7.42 -23.63 7.73
CA ARG A 151 8.78 -23.09 7.68
C ARG A 151 8.86 -21.78 6.92
N GLN A 152 9.95 -21.04 7.12
CA GLN A 152 10.34 -19.96 6.22
C GLN A 152 10.74 -20.54 4.86
N VAL A 153 10.41 -19.81 3.81
CA VAL A 153 10.78 -20.15 2.42
C VAL A 153 11.45 -18.94 1.79
N GLU A 154 12.36 -19.19 0.87
CA GLU A 154 13.05 -18.14 0.11
C GLU A 154 12.84 -18.34 -1.39
N TRP A 155 13.05 -17.27 -2.16
CA TRP A 155 13.04 -17.34 -3.61
C TRP A 155 14.48 -17.46 -4.10
N ASP A 156 14.77 -18.52 -4.86
CA ASP A 156 16.02 -18.64 -5.61
C ASP A 156 15.83 -17.97 -6.98
N PRO A 157 16.40 -16.76 -7.21
CA PRO A 157 16.19 -16.03 -8.45
C PRO A 157 16.93 -16.66 -9.65
N VAL A 158 17.97 -17.46 -9.40
CA VAL A 158 18.76 -18.10 -10.46
C VAL A 158 18.05 -19.35 -10.96
N ALA A 159 17.64 -20.23 -10.04
CA ALA A 159 16.92 -21.46 -10.39
C ALA A 159 15.41 -21.24 -10.60
N ARG A 160 14.90 -20.04 -10.29
CA ARG A 160 13.48 -19.65 -10.34
C ARG A 160 12.57 -20.64 -9.60
N ARG A 161 12.88 -20.89 -8.33
CA ARG A 161 12.09 -21.80 -7.48
C ARG A 161 12.03 -21.34 -6.02
N ILE A 162 11.00 -21.81 -5.33
CA ILE A 162 10.86 -21.64 -3.89
C ILE A 162 11.76 -22.67 -3.20
N VAL A 163 12.62 -22.22 -2.28
CA VAL A 163 13.52 -23.06 -1.48
C VAL A 163 13.19 -23.02 -0.01
#